data_AF-A0A1V1PT73-F1
#
_entry.id   AF-A0A1V1PT73-F1
#
_cell.length_a   1.000
_cell.length_b   1.000
_cell.length_c   1.000
_cell.angle_alpha   90.00
_cell.angle_beta   90.00
_cell.angle_gamma   90.00
#
_symmetry.space_group_name_H-M   'P 1'
#
loop_
_entity.id
_entity.type
_entity.pdbx_description
1 polymer ?
#
loop_
_entity_poly.entity_id
_entity_poly.type
_entity_poly.pdbx_seq_one_letter_code
_entity_poly.pdbx_strand_id
1 'polypeptide(L)'
;MADELCVSITTLWRARSSNLEGFPPPVIVQGAVFWRKADLDQLEDALLKFRGRGVFERNRDAEQKLKRLRAAKPAAPSAKPPRAPQRDLFD
;
A
#
# COMPACT_ATOMS: atom_id res chain seq x y z
N MET A 1 -3.73 -15.53 -18.43
CA MET A 1 -3.44 -15.04 -17.07
C MET A 1 -4.71 -14.85 -16.28
N ALA A 2 -5.35 -13.68 -16.31
CA ALA A 2 -6.56 -13.45 -15.53
C ALA A 2 -7.71 -14.37 -15.95
N ASP A 3 -7.89 -14.53 -17.26
CA ASP A 3 -8.86 -15.44 -17.88
C ASP A 3 -8.57 -16.92 -17.55
N GLU A 4 -7.30 -17.33 -17.65
CA GLU A 4 -6.84 -18.69 -17.28
C GLU A 4 -7.05 -19.02 -15.79
N LEU A 5 -6.97 -18.01 -14.92
CA LEU A 5 -7.25 -18.13 -13.48
C LEU A 5 -8.73 -17.89 -13.14
N CYS A 6 -9.59 -17.68 -14.14
CA CYS A 6 -11.02 -17.33 -14.00
C CYS A 6 -11.28 -16.16 -13.03
N VAL A 7 -10.35 -15.19 -12.97
CA VAL A 7 -10.45 -14.00 -12.12
C VAL A 7 -10.30 -12.72 -12.94
N SER A 8 -10.87 -11.62 -12.46
CA SER A 8 -10.64 -10.32 -13.07
C SER A 8 -9.19 -9.85 -12.85
N ILE A 9 -8.63 -9.10 -13.82
CA ILE A 9 -7.33 -8.41 -13.64
C ILE A 9 -7.32 -7.58 -12.36
N THR A 10 -8.45 -6.97 -12.03
CA THR A 10 -8.65 -6.19 -10.82
C THR A 10 -8.46 -7.03 -9.55
N THR A 11 -8.89 -8.29 -9.55
CA THR A 11 -8.68 -9.23 -8.44
C THR A 11 -7.20 -9.52 -8.24
N LEU A 12 -6.45 -9.77 -9.32
CA LEU A 12 -5.00 -9.96 -9.26
C LEU A 12 -4.28 -8.72 -8.72
N TRP A 13 -4.70 -7.53 -9.15
CA TRP A 13 -4.18 -6.27 -8.64
C TRP A 13 -4.42 -6.09 -7.13
N ARG A 14 -5.60 -6.52 -6.64
CA ARG A 14 -5.94 -6.50 -5.21
C ARG A 14 -5.13 -7.53 -4.44
N ALA A 15 -5.02 -8.76 -4.93
CA ALA A 15 -4.24 -9.82 -4.33
C ALA A 15 -2.77 -9.42 -4.18
N ARG A 16 -2.20 -8.78 -5.21
CA ARG A 16 -0.88 -8.13 -5.15
C ARG A 16 -0.81 -7.10 -4.03
N SER A 17 -1.79 -6.20 -3.96
CA SER A 17 -1.83 -5.14 -2.94
C SER A 17 -2.03 -5.67 -1.52
N SER A 18 -2.51 -6.91 -1.36
CA SER A 18 -2.62 -7.58 -0.06
C SER A 18 -1.30 -8.17 0.45
N ASN A 19 -0.21 -8.07 -0.32
CA ASN A 19 1.11 -8.56 0.06
C ASN A 19 1.08 -10.04 0.53
N LEU A 20 0.43 -10.90 -0.26
CA LEU A 20 0.32 -12.33 0.02
C LEU A 20 1.68 -13.01 -0.14
N GLU A 21 2.00 -13.95 0.75
CA GLU A 21 3.23 -14.74 0.67
C GLU A 21 3.22 -15.64 -0.58
N GLY A 22 4.30 -15.58 -1.36
CA GLY A 22 4.43 -16.34 -2.61
C GLY A 22 3.78 -15.69 -3.83
N PHE A 23 3.28 -14.45 -3.72
CA PHE A 23 2.73 -13.75 -4.88
C PHE A 23 3.85 -13.20 -5.78
N PRO A 24 3.97 -13.64 -7.04
CA PRO A 24 5.08 -13.29 -7.92
C PRO A 24 5.05 -11.80 -8.32
N PRO A 25 6.22 -11.15 -8.45
CA PRO A 25 6.30 -9.74 -8.81
C PRO A 25 5.82 -9.53 -10.26
N PRO A 26 4.85 -8.65 -10.50
CA PRO A 26 4.44 -8.36 -11.86
C PRO A 26 5.46 -7.51 -12.61
N VAL A 27 5.43 -7.65 -13.93
CA VAL A 27 6.06 -6.71 -14.86
C VAL A 27 5.07 -5.57 -15.13
N ILE A 28 5.42 -4.35 -14.74
CA ILE A 28 4.58 -3.17 -14.94
C ILE A 28 5.09 -2.40 -16.14
N VAL A 29 4.27 -2.26 -17.18
CA VAL A 29 4.59 -1.51 -18.40
C VAL A 29 3.49 -0.49 -18.65
N GLN A 30 3.83 0.80 -18.67
CA GLN A 30 2.87 1.89 -18.92
C GLN A 30 1.60 1.84 -18.04
N GLY A 31 1.74 1.40 -16.79
CA GLY A 31 0.61 1.26 -15.85
C GLY A 31 -0.24 0.00 -16.02
N ALA A 32 0.00 -0.78 -17.07
CA ALA A 32 -0.53 -2.13 -17.21
C ALA A 32 0.35 -3.15 -16.47
N VAL A 33 -0.29 -4.16 -15.90
CA VAL A 33 0.36 -5.14 -15.03
C VAL A 33 0.29 -6.51 -15.70
N PHE A 34 1.47 -7.08 -15.91
CA PHE A 34 1.66 -8.33 -16.62
C PHE A 34 2.33 -9.34 -15.70
N TRP A 35 1.94 -10.61 -15.84
CA TRP A 35 2.60 -11.73 -15.18
C TRP A 35 3.06 -12.73 -16.23
N ARG A 36 4.14 -13.45 -15.94
CA ARG A 36 4.65 -14.46 -16.87
C ARG A 36 3.82 -15.73 -16.74
N LYS A 37 3.76 -16.51 -17.82
CA LYS A 37 3.10 -17.82 -17.83
C LYS A 37 3.69 -18.80 -16.81
N ALA A 38 4.99 -18.72 -16.55
CA ALA A 38 5.66 -19.56 -15.55
C ALA A 38 5.21 -19.29 -14.10
N ASP A 39 4.62 -18.12 -13.85
CA ASP A 39 4.22 -17.69 -12.51
C ASP A 39 2.74 -18.04 -12.21
N LEU A 40 2.06 -18.74 -13.13
CA LEU A 40 0.63 -19.03 -13.03
C LEU A 40 0.31 -19.93 -11.83
N ASP A 41 1.08 -20.99 -11.61
CA ASP A 41 0.88 -21.91 -10.47
C ASP A 41 1.03 -21.18 -9.13
N GLN A 42 2.00 -20.26 -9.03
CA GLN A 42 2.22 -19.44 -7.83
C GLN A 42 1.08 -18.43 -7.63
N LEU A 43 0.56 -17.86 -8.72
CA LEU A 43 -0.62 -16.99 -8.67
C LEU A 43 -1.85 -17.75 -8.21
N GLU A 44 -2.05 -18.98 -8.67
CA GLU A 44 -3.17 -19.83 -8.27
C GLU A 44 -3.10 -20.17 -6.78
N ASP A 45 -1.96 -20.64 -6.28
CA ASP A 45 -1.77 -20.97 -4.86
C ASP A 45 -1.92 -19.73 -3.96
N ALA A 46 -1.40 -18.58 -4.39
CA ALA A 46 -1.57 -17.33 -3.67
C ALA A 46 -3.02 -16.81 -3.71
N LEU A 47 -3.74 -17.01 -4.83
CA LEU A 47 -5.17 -16.70 -4.92
C LEU A 47 -6.02 -17.62 -4.05
N LEU A 48 -5.63 -18.88 -3.88
CA LEU A 48 -6.29 -19.80 -2.95
C LEU A 48 -6.18 -19.32 -1.50
N LYS A 49 -5.03 -18.71 -1.14
CA LYS A 49 -4.80 -18.06 0.16
C LYS A 49 -5.52 -16.71 0.28
N PHE A 50 -5.88 -16.09 -0.84
CA PHE A 50 -6.63 -14.83 -0.85
C PHE A 50 -8.06 -15.08 -0.40
N ARG A 51 -8.36 -14.78 0.88
CA ARG A 51 -9.69 -14.92 1.52
C ARG A 51 -10.81 -14.04 0.93
N GLY A 52 -10.60 -13.49 -0.27
CA GLY A 52 -11.61 -12.80 -1.05
C GLY A 52 -11.75 -11.30 -0.81
N ARG A 53 -12.60 -10.68 -1.64
CA ARG A 53 -12.86 -9.23 -1.71
C ARG A 53 -13.21 -8.60 -0.36
N GLY A 54 -13.99 -9.30 0.47
CA GLY A 54 -14.48 -8.77 1.74
C GLY A 54 -13.40 -8.62 2.82
N VAL A 55 -12.29 -9.37 2.74
CA VAL A 55 -11.15 -9.20 3.65
C VAL A 55 -10.25 -8.07 3.15
N PHE A 56 -10.04 -7.98 1.84
CA PHE A 56 -9.30 -6.88 1.22
C PHE A 56 -9.91 -5.51 1.54
N GLU A 57 -11.23 -5.35 1.38
CA GLU A 57 -11.88 -4.06 1.63
C GLU A 57 -11.82 -3.68 3.12
N ARG A 58 -12.02 -4.64 4.04
CA ARG A 58 -11.84 -4.41 5.48
C ARG A 58 -10.42 -3.97 5.84
N ASN A 59 -9.39 -4.63 5.28
CA ASN A 59 -8.00 -4.22 5.52
C ASN A 59 -7.71 -2.84 4.92
N ARG A 60 -8.23 -2.53 3.72
CA ARG A 60 -8.06 -1.23 3.09
C ARG A 60 -8.72 -0.11 3.90
N ASP A 61 -9.94 -0.32 4.38
CA ASP A 61 -10.61 0.64 5.27
C ASP A 61 -9.83 0.84 6.57
N ALA A 62 -9.30 -0.24 7.15
CA ALA A 62 -8.46 -0.17 8.34
C ALA A 62 -7.16 0.61 8.08
N GLU A 63 -6.47 0.34 6.97
CA GLU A 63 -5.25 1.07 6.56
C GLU A 63 -5.55 2.53 6.24
N GLN A 64 -6.65 2.81 5.56
CA GLN A 64 -7.05 4.18 5.22
C GLN A 64 -7.44 4.95 6.48
N LYS A 65 -8.09 4.31 7.43
CA LYS A 65 -8.37 4.86 8.76
C LYS A 65 -7.08 5.09 9.54
N LEU A 66 -6.13 4.16 9.53
CA LEU A 66 -4.81 4.33 10.16
C LEU A 66 -4.04 5.50 9.52
N LYS A 67 -4.06 5.61 8.19
CA LYS A 67 -3.43 6.72 7.45
C LYS A 67 -4.08 8.06 7.79
N ARG A 68 -5.42 8.11 7.89
CA ARG A 68 -6.15 9.30 8.35
C ARG A 68 -5.79 9.67 9.78
N LEU A 69 -5.72 8.71 10.69
CA LEU A 69 -5.31 8.95 12.08
C LEU A 69 -3.86 9.42 12.19
N ARG A 70 -2.95 8.89 11.36
CA ARG A 70 -1.56 9.37 11.27
C ARG A 70 -1.48 10.78 10.68
N ALA A 71 -2.27 11.10 9.67
CA ALA A 71 -2.34 12.43 9.07
C ALA A 71 -3.03 13.46 9.98
N ALA A 72 -3.99 13.00 10.78
CA ALA A 72 -4.71 13.81 11.76
C ALA A 72 -3.97 13.90 13.11
N LYS A 73 -2.84 13.20 13.28
CA LYS A 73 -1.95 13.44 14.41
C LYS A 73 -1.45 14.88 14.24
N PRO A 74 -1.83 15.83 15.11
CA PRO A 74 -1.31 17.18 15.00
C PRO A 74 0.20 17.05 15.08
N ALA A 75 0.91 17.69 14.13
CA ALA A 75 2.33 17.91 14.27
C ALA A 75 2.52 18.46 15.68
N ALA A 76 3.27 17.73 16.52
CA ALA A 76 3.62 18.22 17.85
C ALA A 76 4.10 19.66 17.68
N PRO A 77 3.64 20.62 18.50
CA PRO A 77 4.02 22.02 18.35
C PRO A 77 5.55 22.05 18.38
N SER A 78 6.16 22.35 17.23
CA SER A 78 7.60 22.50 17.11
C SER A 78 7.98 23.56 18.11
N ALA A 79 8.62 23.15 19.21
CA ALA A 79 9.09 24.06 20.24
C ALA A 79 10.01 25.05 19.55
N LYS A 80 9.55 26.31 19.43
CA LYS A 80 10.38 27.38 18.87
C LYS A 80 11.69 27.41 19.68
N PRO A 81 12.86 27.41 19.02
CA PRO A 81 14.11 27.52 19.75
C PRO A 81 14.10 28.82 20.57
N PRO A 82 14.64 28.83 21.80
CA PRO A 82 14.70 30.03 22.62
C PRO A 82 15.43 31.12 21.85
N ARG A 83 14.76 32.25 21.65
CA ARG A 83 15.32 33.42 20.95
C ARG A 83 16.56 33.87 21.73
N ALA A 84 17.72 33.92 21.06
CA ALA A 84 18.93 34.47 21.67
C ALA A 84 18.66 35.91 22.17
N PRO A 85 19.24 36.32 23.31
CA PRO A 85 19.08 37.68 23.81
C PRO A 85 19.59 38.66 22.75
N GLN A 86 18.69 39.51 22.27
CA GLN A 86 19.00 40.59 21.34
C GLN A 86 20.00 41.52 22.04
N ARG A 87 21.23 41.63 21.53
CA ARG A 87 22.19 42.63 22.01
C ARG A 87 21.67 43.99 21.57
N ASP A 88 21.42 44.88 22.52
CA ASP A 88 21.03 46.26 22.25
C ASP A 88 22.11 46.95 21.42
N LEU A 89 21.69 47.55 20.31
CA LEU A 89 22.54 48.14 19.27
C LEU A 89 22.72 49.66 19.47
N PHE A 90 22.67 50.13 20.72
CA PHE A 90 22.85 51.52 21.11
C PHE A 90 23.71 51.58 22.38
N ASP A 91 25.01 51.37 22.23
CA ASP A 91 26.06 51.92 23.10
C ASP A 91 26.91 52.86 22.24
#